data_AF-A0A7T7R8K4-F1
#
_entry.id   AF-A0A7T7R8K4-F1
#
_cell.length_a   1.000
_cell.length_b   1.000
_cell.length_c   1.000
_cell.angle_alpha   90.00
_cell.angle_beta   90.00
_cell.angle_gamma   90.00
#
_symmetry.space_group_name_H-M   'P 1'
#
loop_
_entity.id
_entity.type
_entity.pdbx_description
1 polymer ?
#
loop_
_entity_poly.entity_id
_entity_poly.type
_entity_poly.pdbx_seq_one_letter_code
_entity_poly.pdbx_strand_id
1 'polypeptide(L)'
;MSTNSSLAHHVLSVIKQKANRTTKKTKRNVDLLLRLGLGKTKNTASNTAEHIMRLMGHDMTAKHEPTTETRLQVKTLASVGTPQDQIAIVVGITKNTLLKHYRKELDAAMTMANAKVAQSLFQQATAGNTSAAIFWLKCRAGWVDKQSVEHSGKLEIESLSSLMDELSKED
;
A
#
# COMPACT_ATOMS: atom_id res chain seq x y z
N MET A 1 -16.26 -36.51 -38.45
CA MET A 1 -16.41 -36.02 -37.05
C MET A 1 -16.11 -34.52 -36.97
N SER A 2 -16.96 -33.62 -37.50
CA SER A 2 -16.68 -32.16 -37.42
C SER A 2 -17.93 -31.25 -37.49
N THR A 3 -19.04 -31.64 -36.86
CA THR A 3 -20.27 -30.80 -36.84
C THR A 3 -20.53 -30.15 -35.46
N ASN A 4 -19.94 -30.67 -34.38
CA ASN A 4 -20.19 -30.18 -33.02
C ASN A 4 -19.39 -28.90 -32.66
N SER A 5 -18.31 -28.59 -33.37
CA SER A 5 -17.48 -27.39 -33.11
C SER A 5 -18.16 -26.09 -33.60
N SER A 6 -18.86 -26.14 -34.73
CA SER A 6 -19.50 -24.95 -35.33
C SER A 6 -20.68 -24.43 -34.52
N LEU A 7 -21.50 -25.32 -33.94
CA LEU A 7 -22.62 -24.92 -33.07
C LEU A 7 -22.13 -24.32 -31.75
N ALA A 8 -21.09 -24.89 -31.15
CA ALA A 8 -20.48 -24.36 -29.92
C ALA A 8 -19.89 -22.95 -30.13
N HIS A 9 -19.19 -22.73 -31.25
CA HIS A 9 -18.64 -21.42 -31.59
C HIS A 9 -19.74 -20.37 -31.85
N HIS A 10 -20.84 -20.78 -32.47
CA HIS A 10 -21.99 -19.90 -32.69
C HIS A 10 -22.66 -19.51 -31.36
N VAL A 11 -22.90 -20.45 -30.44
CA VAL A 11 -23.49 -20.18 -29.12
C VAL A 11 -22.62 -19.21 -28.31
N LEU A 12 -21.31 -19.41 -28.29
CA LEU A 12 -20.37 -18.51 -27.60
C LEU A 12 -20.38 -17.09 -28.18
N SER A 13 -20.50 -16.94 -29.52
CA SER A 13 -20.60 -15.62 -30.16
C SER A 13 -21.86 -14.86 -29.75
N VAL A 14 -23.00 -15.56 -29.63
CA VAL A 14 -24.29 -14.98 -29.23
C VAL A 14 -24.26 -14.56 -27.77
N ILE A 15 -23.68 -15.39 -26.88
CA ILE A 15 -23.49 -15.04 -25.46
C ILE A 15 -22.61 -13.79 -25.32
N LYS A 16 -21.48 -13.74 -26.06
CA LYS A 16 -20.57 -12.58 -26.04
C LYS A 16 -21.24 -11.32 -26.59
N GLN A 17 -22.05 -11.44 -27.64
CA GLN A 17 -22.80 -10.31 -28.21
C GLN A 17 -23.89 -9.80 -27.25
N LYS A 18 -24.59 -10.69 -26.54
CA LYS A 18 -25.63 -10.34 -25.56
C LYS A 18 -25.02 -9.63 -24.35
N ALA A 19 -23.88 -10.10 -23.85
CA ALA A 19 -23.11 -9.44 -22.78
C ALA A 19 -22.57 -8.05 -23.19
N ASN A 20 -22.19 -7.87 -24.47
CA ASN A 20 -21.71 -6.58 -24.95
C ASN A 20 -22.87 -5.56 -25.15
N ARG A 21 -24.08 -6.06 -25.47
CA ARG A 21 -25.29 -5.22 -25.58
C ARG A 21 -25.78 -4.73 -24.22
N THR A 22 -25.74 -5.56 -23.18
CA THR A 22 -26.13 -5.15 -21.82
C THR A 22 -25.20 -4.09 -21.26
N THR A 23 -23.88 -4.28 -21.40
CA THR A 23 -22.87 -3.30 -20.96
C THR A 23 -22.99 -1.95 -21.69
N LYS A 24 -23.25 -1.97 -23.01
CA LYS A 24 -23.46 -0.74 -23.80
C LYS A 24 -24.75 -0.01 -23.40
N LYS A 25 -25.82 -0.74 -23.08
CA LYS A 25 -27.09 -0.15 -22.60
C LYS A 25 -26.92 0.50 -21.22
N THR A 26 -26.21 -0.14 -20.30
CA THR A 26 -25.91 0.42 -18.98
C THR A 26 -25.08 1.69 -19.09
N LYS A 27 -24.04 1.72 -19.93
CA LYS A 27 -23.21 2.93 -20.16
C LYS A 27 -24.03 4.11 -20.73
N ARG A 28 -24.95 3.84 -21.66
CA ARG A 28 -25.85 4.88 -22.22
C ARG A 28 -26.83 5.43 -21.19
N ASN A 29 -27.40 4.57 -20.34
CA ASN A 29 -28.32 5.01 -19.29
C ASN A 29 -27.63 5.88 -18.24
N VAL A 30 -26.38 5.55 -17.89
CA VAL A 30 -25.56 6.36 -16.96
C VAL A 30 -25.20 7.73 -17.58
N ASP A 31 -24.82 7.77 -18.86
CA ASP A 31 -24.57 9.02 -19.59
C ASP A 31 -25.83 9.90 -19.69
N LEU A 32 -26.99 9.31 -19.96
CA LEU A 32 -28.27 10.01 -20.00
C LEU A 32 -28.63 10.63 -18.63
N LEU A 33 -28.38 9.91 -17.53
CA LEU A 33 -28.62 10.40 -16.17
C LEU A 33 -27.71 11.57 -15.78
N LEU A 34 -26.45 11.55 -16.24
CA LEU A 34 -25.51 12.66 -16.06
C LEU A 34 -25.93 13.88 -16.87
N ARG A 35 -26.34 13.70 -18.13
CA ARG A 35 -26.81 14.76 -19.03
C ARG A 35 -28.11 15.41 -18.58
N LEU A 36 -29.02 14.65 -17.96
CA LEU A 36 -30.27 15.17 -17.39
C LEU A 36 -30.08 15.89 -16.05
N GLY A 37 -28.86 15.97 -15.51
CA GLY A 37 -28.58 16.62 -14.23
C GLY A 37 -29.23 15.93 -13.02
N LEU A 38 -29.82 14.75 -13.22
CA LEU A 38 -30.43 13.89 -12.20
C LEU A 38 -29.38 13.06 -11.43
N GLY A 39 -28.10 13.17 -11.80
CA GLY A 39 -26.94 12.55 -11.14
C GLY A 39 -26.20 13.46 -10.15
N LYS A 40 -26.89 14.34 -9.41
CA LYS A 40 -26.26 15.11 -8.34
C LYS A 40 -26.03 14.24 -7.11
N THR A 41 -24.83 13.70 -6.94
CA THR A 41 -24.38 13.22 -5.63
C THR A 41 -23.14 14.00 -5.20
N LYS A 42 -23.30 14.90 -4.23
CA LYS A 42 -22.21 15.61 -3.56
C LYS A 42 -21.39 14.71 -2.63
N ASN A 43 -21.43 13.39 -2.83
CA ASN A 43 -20.78 12.42 -1.95
C ASN A 43 -20.48 11.14 -2.75
N THR A 44 -19.58 11.24 -3.73
CA THR A 44 -19.26 10.15 -4.67
C THR A 44 -18.38 9.07 -4.05
N ALA A 45 -17.47 9.41 -3.14
CA ALA A 45 -16.57 8.43 -2.52
C ALA A 45 -17.27 7.49 -1.51
N SER A 46 -18.20 8.01 -0.69
CA SER A 46 -18.99 7.18 0.25
C SER A 46 -20.00 6.29 -0.48
N ASN A 47 -20.69 6.82 -1.51
CA ASN A 47 -21.67 6.05 -2.27
C ASN A 47 -21.06 4.92 -3.12
N THR A 48 -19.86 5.08 -3.69
CA THR A 48 -19.26 4.01 -4.51
C THR A 48 -18.75 2.86 -3.65
N ALA A 49 -18.14 3.15 -2.50
CA ALA A 49 -17.66 2.12 -1.58
C ALA A 49 -18.84 1.35 -0.98
N GLU A 50 -19.89 2.06 -0.53
CA GLU A 50 -21.12 1.44 -0.02
C GLU A 50 -21.82 0.59 -1.11
N HIS A 51 -21.89 1.08 -2.35
CA HIS A 51 -22.47 0.34 -3.47
C HIS A 51 -21.67 -0.91 -3.83
N ILE A 52 -20.33 -0.84 -3.87
CA ILE A 52 -19.45 -1.99 -4.13
C ILE A 52 -19.61 -3.04 -3.03
N MET A 53 -19.67 -2.63 -1.75
CA MET A 53 -19.87 -3.55 -0.62
C MET A 53 -21.25 -4.23 -0.67
N ARG A 54 -22.29 -3.48 -1.05
CA ARG A 54 -23.65 -4.02 -1.21
C ARG A 54 -23.75 -4.98 -2.39
N LEU A 55 -22.99 -4.73 -3.48
CA LEU A 55 -22.85 -5.65 -4.60
C LEU A 55 -22.09 -6.94 -4.21
N MET A 56 -21.18 -6.85 -3.24
CA MET A 56 -20.49 -8.02 -2.66
C MET A 56 -21.34 -8.74 -1.59
N GLY A 57 -22.60 -8.32 -1.36
CA GLY A 57 -23.54 -9.01 -0.47
C GLY A 57 -23.32 -8.74 1.03
N HIS A 58 -22.49 -7.76 1.39
CA HIS A 58 -22.27 -7.39 2.78
C HIS A 58 -23.36 -6.41 3.24
N ASP A 59 -24.18 -6.82 4.22
CA ASP A 59 -25.13 -5.94 4.89
C ASP A 59 -24.40 -5.06 5.92
N MET A 60 -24.33 -3.77 5.62
CA MET A 60 -23.57 -2.77 6.38
C MET A 60 -24.41 -2.07 7.46
N THR A 61 -25.68 -2.44 7.61
CA THR A 61 -26.64 -1.77 8.51
C THR A 61 -26.68 -2.37 9.91
N ALA A 62 -26.19 -3.59 10.08
CA ALA A 62 -26.06 -4.23 11.37
C ALA A 62 -24.96 -3.55 12.21
N LYS A 63 -25.25 -3.30 13.49
CA LYS A 63 -24.27 -2.77 14.44
C LYS A 63 -23.12 -3.78 14.57
N HIS A 64 -21.92 -3.36 14.19
CA HIS A 64 -20.73 -4.20 14.28
C HIS A 64 -20.32 -4.44 15.73
N GLU A 65 -20.17 -5.71 16.10
CA GLU A 65 -19.69 -6.13 17.43
C GLU A 65 -18.30 -6.77 17.31
N PRO A 66 -17.24 -6.13 17.83
CA PRO A 66 -15.89 -6.65 17.70
C PRO A 66 -15.66 -7.86 18.62
N THR A 67 -15.59 -9.04 18.03
CA THR A 67 -15.23 -10.30 18.69
C THR A 67 -13.71 -10.45 18.85
N THR A 68 -13.27 -11.35 19.73
CA THR A 68 -11.83 -11.67 19.88
C THR A 68 -11.20 -12.17 18.58
N GLU A 69 -11.92 -12.97 17.81
CA GLU A 69 -11.45 -13.51 16.53
C GLU A 69 -11.26 -12.40 15.49
N THR A 70 -12.26 -11.52 15.32
CA THR A 70 -12.14 -10.40 14.38
C THR A 70 -11.06 -9.41 14.80
N ARG A 71 -10.86 -9.19 16.11
CA ARG A 71 -9.73 -8.38 16.63
C ARG A 71 -8.39 -8.99 16.25
N LEU A 72 -8.25 -10.31 16.43
CA LEU A 72 -7.03 -11.02 16.05
C LEU A 72 -6.80 -10.97 14.53
N GLN A 73 -7.85 -11.12 13.73
CA GLN A 73 -7.80 -11.03 12.28
C GLN A 73 -7.34 -9.63 11.83
N VAL A 74 -7.96 -8.56 12.34
CA VAL A 74 -7.57 -7.17 12.03
C VAL A 74 -6.13 -6.90 12.44
N LYS A 75 -5.75 -7.30 13.66
CA LYS A 75 -4.38 -7.14 14.17
C LYS A 75 -3.36 -7.85 13.28
N THR A 76 -3.66 -9.07 12.84
CA THR A 76 -2.77 -9.87 11.99
C THR A 76 -2.59 -9.23 10.63
N LEU A 77 -3.70 -8.86 9.97
CA LEU A 77 -3.67 -8.21 8.66
C LEU A 77 -2.95 -6.85 8.72
N ALA A 78 -3.16 -6.07 9.78
CA ALA A 78 -2.46 -4.82 9.99
C ALA A 78 -0.96 -5.04 10.25
N SER A 79 -0.59 -6.11 10.97
CA SER A 79 0.82 -6.42 11.31
C SER A 79 1.64 -6.79 10.06
N VAL A 80 1.01 -7.35 9.04
CA VAL A 80 1.66 -7.65 7.75
C VAL A 80 1.61 -6.48 6.77
N GLY A 81 1.10 -5.31 7.18
CA GLY A 81 1.06 -4.09 6.37
C GLY A 81 -0.14 -3.99 5.43
N THR A 82 -1.22 -4.73 5.68
CA THR A 82 -2.43 -4.66 4.82
C THR A 82 -3.09 -3.28 4.97
N PRO A 83 -3.44 -2.60 3.85
CA PRO A 83 -4.15 -1.32 3.93
C PRO A 83 -5.51 -1.45 4.64
N GLN A 84 -5.86 -0.47 5.48
CA GLN A 84 -7.09 -0.50 6.28
C GLN A 84 -8.36 -0.66 5.42
N ASP A 85 -8.37 -0.14 4.20
CA ASP A 85 -9.51 -0.29 3.28
C ASP A 85 -9.72 -1.75 2.86
N GLN A 86 -8.64 -2.49 2.64
CA GLN A 86 -8.69 -3.92 2.32
C GLN A 86 -9.05 -4.76 3.55
N ILE A 87 -8.53 -4.38 4.73
CA ILE A 87 -8.93 -5.02 5.99
C ILE A 87 -10.45 -4.86 6.21
N ALA A 88 -10.99 -3.67 5.95
CA ALA A 88 -12.41 -3.40 6.08
C ALA A 88 -13.26 -4.28 5.14
N ILE A 89 -12.82 -4.47 3.89
CA ILE A 89 -13.44 -5.40 2.94
C ILE A 89 -13.43 -6.83 3.48
N VAL A 90 -12.28 -7.31 3.97
CA VAL A 90 -12.13 -8.69 4.46
C VAL A 90 -13.03 -8.96 5.68
N VAL A 91 -13.17 -7.98 6.57
CA VAL A 91 -14.04 -8.09 7.75
C VAL A 91 -15.52 -7.84 7.41
N GLY A 92 -15.82 -7.28 6.23
CA GLY A 92 -17.17 -6.95 5.80
C GLY A 92 -17.74 -5.70 6.48
N ILE A 93 -16.89 -4.72 6.80
CA ILE A 93 -17.29 -3.46 7.48
C ILE A 93 -16.76 -2.23 6.74
N THR A 94 -17.28 -1.04 7.09
CA THR A 94 -16.73 0.21 6.54
C THR A 94 -15.41 0.54 7.23
N LYS A 95 -14.55 1.31 6.55
CA LYS A 95 -13.33 1.87 7.14
C LYS A 95 -13.63 2.66 8.42
N ASN A 96 -14.71 3.42 8.45
CA ASN A 96 -15.11 4.20 9.64
C ASN A 96 -15.45 3.30 10.82
N THR A 97 -16.18 2.20 10.57
CA THR A 97 -16.48 1.18 11.59
C THR A 97 -15.20 0.48 12.06
N LEU A 98 -14.29 0.14 11.14
CA LEU A 98 -12.99 -0.45 11.47
C LEU A 98 -12.21 0.45 12.43
N LEU A 99 -12.08 1.73 12.10
CA LEU A 99 -11.39 2.71 12.93
C LEU A 99 -12.04 2.91 14.30
N LYS A 100 -13.37 2.85 14.38
CA LYS A 100 -14.11 3.01 15.64
C LYS A 100 -13.88 1.84 16.60
N HIS A 101 -13.84 0.61 16.10
CA HIS A 101 -13.83 -0.60 16.94
C HIS A 101 -12.44 -1.22 17.15
N TYR A 102 -11.51 -0.98 16.21
CA TYR A 102 -10.21 -1.66 16.16
C TYR A 102 -9.00 -0.71 16.22
N ARG A 103 -9.18 0.52 16.73
CA ARG A 103 -8.09 1.50 16.79
C ARG A 103 -6.85 0.98 17.52
N LYS A 104 -7.06 0.31 18.66
CA LYS A 104 -5.97 -0.24 19.48
C LYS A 104 -5.15 -1.28 18.73
N GLU A 105 -5.82 -2.17 18.00
CA GLU A 105 -5.19 -3.22 17.20
C GLU A 105 -4.39 -2.62 16.05
N LEU A 106 -4.96 -1.63 15.36
CA LEU A 106 -4.31 -0.95 14.23
C LEU A 106 -3.06 -0.18 14.68
N ASP A 107 -3.14 0.55 15.80
CA ASP A 107 -2.02 1.34 16.31
C ASP A 107 -0.90 0.43 16.87
N ALA A 108 -1.26 -0.70 17.49
CA ALA A 108 -0.28 -1.63 18.07
C ALA A 108 0.33 -2.60 17.04
N ALA A 109 -0.34 -2.86 15.91
CA ALA A 109 0.04 -3.89 14.96
C ALA A 109 1.48 -3.75 14.46
N MET A 110 1.87 -2.55 14.01
CA MET A 110 3.20 -2.33 13.45
C MET A 110 4.31 -2.51 14.51
N THR A 111 4.08 -2.00 15.72
CA THR A 111 5.01 -2.17 16.84
C THR A 111 5.18 -3.64 17.19
N MET A 112 4.08 -4.40 17.24
CA MET A 112 4.13 -5.84 17.51
C MET A 112 4.79 -6.63 16.38
N ALA A 113 4.57 -6.25 15.13
CA ALA A 113 5.24 -6.85 13.98
C ALA A 113 6.76 -6.64 14.06
N ASN A 114 7.20 -5.41 14.29
CA ASN A 114 8.60 -5.07 14.47
C ASN A 114 9.22 -5.81 15.66
N ALA A 115 8.53 -5.89 16.79
CA ALA A 115 9.00 -6.64 17.96
C ALA A 115 9.17 -8.13 17.66
N LYS A 116 8.24 -8.75 16.91
CA LYS A 116 8.32 -10.16 16.53
C LYS A 116 9.51 -10.44 15.60
N VAL A 117 9.75 -9.57 14.62
CA VAL A 117 10.92 -9.68 13.73
C VAL A 117 12.21 -9.49 14.52
N ALA A 118 12.26 -8.48 15.40
CA ALA A 118 13.42 -8.23 16.26
C ALA A 118 13.72 -9.42 17.19
N GLN A 119 12.69 -10.05 17.77
CA GLN A 119 12.84 -11.25 18.60
C GLN A 119 13.44 -12.42 17.80
N SER A 120 12.93 -12.67 16.60
CA SER A 120 13.47 -13.73 15.72
C SER A 120 14.93 -13.46 15.36
N LEU A 121 15.26 -12.22 15.02
CA LEU A 121 16.62 -11.83 14.65
C LEU A 121 17.58 -11.96 15.84
N PHE A 122 17.15 -11.59 17.04
CA PHE A 122 17.91 -11.80 18.28
C PHE A 122 18.19 -13.29 18.51
N GLN A 123 17.18 -14.16 18.41
CA GLN A 123 17.34 -15.60 18.58
C GLN A 123 18.35 -16.17 17.57
N GLN A 124 18.24 -15.77 16.29
CA GLN A 124 19.17 -16.19 15.25
C GLN A 124 20.61 -15.71 15.53
N ALA A 125 20.78 -14.45 15.96
CA ALA A 125 22.08 -13.91 16.31
C ALA A 125 22.72 -14.71 17.46
N THR A 126 21.95 -15.06 18.50
CA THR A 126 22.43 -15.86 19.63
C THR A 126 22.69 -17.32 19.29
N ALA A 127 22.09 -17.83 18.22
CA ALA A 127 22.29 -19.20 17.73
C ALA A 127 23.45 -19.33 16.73
N GLY A 128 24.17 -18.24 16.41
CA GLY A 128 25.34 -18.26 15.55
C GLY A 128 25.14 -17.73 14.13
N ASN A 129 23.97 -17.16 13.80
CA ASN A 129 23.80 -16.45 12.52
C ASN A 129 24.60 -15.14 12.53
N THR A 130 25.76 -15.15 11.86
CA THR A 130 26.68 -14.00 11.82
C THR A 130 26.05 -12.75 11.21
N SER A 131 25.22 -12.89 10.17
CA SER A 131 24.56 -11.73 9.54
C SER A 131 23.58 -11.04 10.50
N ALA A 132 22.80 -11.82 11.26
CA ALA A 132 21.92 -11.29 12.30
C ALA A 132 22.71 -10.63 13.44
N ALA A 133 23.83 -11.23 13.85
CA ALA A 133 24.72 -10.66 14.87
C ALA A 133 25.36 -9.34 14.42
N ILE A 134 25.88 -9.28 13.19
CA ILE A 134 26.45 -8.04 12.61
C ILE A 134 25.37 -6.95 12.54
N PHE A 135 24.17 -7.28 12.06
CA PHE A 135 23.05 -6.34 12.02
C PHE A 135 22.73 -5.80 13.41
N TRP A 136 22.63 -6.67 14.43
CA TRP A 136 22.36 -6.25 15.79
C TRP A 136 23.42 -5.28 16.33
N LEU A 137 24.71 -5.62 16.14
CA LEU A 137 25.81 -4.81 16.63
C LEU A 137 25.82 -3.42 15.98
N LYS A 138 25.65 -3.36 14.65
CA LYS A 138 25.63 -2.10 13.90
C LYS A 138 24.39 -1.26 14.17
N CYS A 139 23.20 -1.86 14.09
CA CYS A 139 21.94 -1.11 14.10
C CYS A 139 21.37 -0.87 15.51
N ARG A 140 21.69 -1.73 16.49
CA ARG A 140 21.07 -1.67 17.82
C ARG A 140 22.05 -1.52 18.98
N ALA A 141 23.24 -2.14 18.90
CA ALA A 141 24.27 -2.06 19.94
C ALA A 141 25.20 -0.84 19.80
N GLY A 142 25.01 -0.02 18.76
CA GLY A 142 25.74 1.24 18.58
C GLY A 142 27.15 1.08 18.01
N TRP A 143 27.48 -0.04 17.37
CA TRP A 143 28.75 -0.18 16.67
C TRP A 143 28.72 0.66 15.39
N VAL A 144 29.68 1.58 15.28
CA VAL A 144 29.83 2.48 14.14
C VAL A 144 31.08 2.08 13.37
N ASP A 145 30.95 1.89 12.05
CA ASP A 145 32.10 1.78 11.17
C ASP A 145 32.76 3.15 11.06
N LYS A 146 33.96 3.31 11.66
CA LYS A 146 34.75 4.53 11.50
C LYS A 146 35.42 4.48 10.12
N GLN A 147 35.10 5.44 9.26
CA GLN A 147 35.83 5.67 8.03
C GLN A 147 36.73 6.90 8.18
N SER A 148 38.04 6.72 8.04
CA SER A 148 38.99 7.81 7.86
C SER A 148 39.07 8.13 6.38
N VAL A 149 38.57 9.30 5.98
CA VAL A 149 38.69 9.80 4.61
C VAL A 149 39.88 10.77 4.59
N GLU A 150 40.97 10.36 3.96
CA GLU A 150 42.10 11.26 3.70
C GLU A 150 41.91 11.94 2.34
N HIS A 151 41.90 13.27 2.33
CA HIS A 151 41.84 14.06 1.12
C HIS A 151 43.26 14.37 0.63
N SER A 152 43.77 13.56 -0.31
CA SER A 152 45.02 13.84 -1.03
C SER A 152 44.73 14.54 -2.38
N GLY A 153 44.11 15.72 -2.31
CA GLY A 153 43.98 16.60 -3.47
C GLY A 153 45.15 17.57 -3.54
N LYS A 154 45.80 17.70 -4.69
CA LYS A 154 46.72 18.82 -4.94
C LYS A 154 45.88 20.11 -4.90
N LEU A 155 46.08 20.92 -3.87
CA LEU A 155 45.53 22.27 -3.85
C LEU A 155 46.29 23.05 -4.92
N GLU A 156 45.70 23.20 -6.10
CA GLU A 156 46.10 24.26 -7.03
C GLU A 156 45.66 25.58 -6.37
N ILE A 157 46.51 26.05 -5.47
CA ILE A 157 46.50 27.46 -5.12
C ILE A 157 46.94 28.13 -6.42
N GLU A 158 45.99 28.71 -7.17
CA GLU A 158 46.33 29.74 -8.15
C GLU A 158 47.22 30.71 -7.40
N SER A 159 48.50 30.61 -7.73
CA SER A 159 49.58 31.09 -6.88
C SER A 159 49.29 32.52 -6.47
N LEU A 160 49.53 32.87 -5.21
CA LEU A 160 49.53 34.27 -4.76
C LEU A 160 50.30 35.19 -5.72
N SER A 161 51.26 34.64 -6.49
CA SER A 161 51.94 35.34 -7.59
C SER A 161 50.98 35.86 -8.67
N SER A 162 49.96 35.10 -9.06
CA SER A 162 48.94 35.51 -10.04
C SER A 162 48.17 36.74 -9.55
N LEU A 163 47.81 36.75 -8.27
CA LEU A 163 47.05 37.84 -7.65
C LEU A 163 47.92 39.09 -7.41
N MET A 164 49.21 38.88 -7.13
CA MET A 164 50.19 39.95 -6.94
C MET A 164 50.61 40.60 -8.27
N ASP A 165 50.68 39.83 -9.36
CA ASP A 165 50.92 40.32 -10.73
C ASP A 165 49.76 41.16 -11.27
N GLU A 166 48.54 40.94 -10.78
CA GLU A 166 47.34 41.68 -11.20
C GLU A 166 47.23 43.02 -10.44
N LEU A 167 47.56 43.03 -9.14
CA LEU A 167 47.66 44.26 -8.32
C LEU A 167 48.81 45.18 -8.77
N SER A 168 49.88 44.63 -9.34
CA SER A 168 51.03 45.41 -9.80
C SER A 168 50.82 46.09 -11.17
N LYS A 169 49.68 45.85 -11.83
CA LYS A 169 49.34 46.42 -13.15
C LYS A 169 48.36 47.60 -13.06
N GLU A 170 47.97 48.03 -11.86
CA GLU A 170 47.01 49.14 -11.66
C GLU A 170 47.64 50.52 -11.36
N ASP A 171 48.97 50.69 -11.46
CA ASP A 171 49.64 52.02 -11.37
C ASP A 171 50.17 52.52 -12.73
#